data_AF-A0A7K2W769-F1
#
_entry.id   AF-A0A7K2W769-F1
#
_cell.length_a   1.000
_cell.length_b   1.000
_cell.length_c   1.000
_cell.angle_alpha   90.00
_cell.angle_beta   90.00
_cell.angle_gamma   90.00
#
_symmetry.space_group_name_H-M   'P 1'
#
loop_
_entity.id
_entity.type
_entity.pdbx_description
1 polymer ?
#
loop_
_entity_poly.entity_id
_entity_poly.type
_entity_poly.pdbx_seq_one_letter_code
_entity_poly.pdbx_strand_id
1 'polypeptide(L)'
;MLELVEPRVLVCGSRRWPWPHTVEAVLARLAARYGQDLVVIEGVASGADRAAHDWCRRHGLGEDRHRCYPVDWAAEKRSRPGRWRMAGPERNTRMLLNEQPRLVIAFHDQFTPASGGTSDMALRAALSEVPVWLVPGPDVTVGTWMRPGIFPADRTRRVTAELRAARRQQSRHPDGPAVLGDERDPL
;
A
#
# COMPACT_ATOMS: atom_id res chain seq x y z
N MET A 1 7.45 -8.35 -19.51
CA MET A 1 6.52 -8.44 -18.36
C MET A 1 7.36 -8.70 -17.12
N LEU A 2 7.20 -7.94 -16.04
CA LEU A 2 8.00 -8.11 -14.83
C LEU A 2 7.67 -9.47 -14.18
N GLU A 3 8.69 -10.26 -13.86
CA GLU A 3 8.59 -11.43 -12.99
C GLU A 3 8.95 -11.01 -11.56
N LEU A 4 8.15 -11.41 -10.58
CA LEU A 4 8.38 -11.10 -9.18
C LEU A 4 8.82 -12.39 -8.48
N VAL A 5 10.07 -12.43 -8.00
CA VAL A 5 10.62 -13.58 -7.25
C VAL A 5 9.91 -13.75 -5.89
N GLU A 6 9.40 -12.65 -5.33
CA GLU A 6 8.55 -12.61 -4.14
C GLU A 6 7.36 -11.69 -4.48
N PRO A 7 6.19 -12.23 -4.89
CA PRO A 7 5.11 -11.44 -5.46
C PRO A 7 4.30 -10.71 -4.38
N ARG A 8 4.94 -9.71 -3.75
CA ARG A 8 4.35 -8.80 -2.78
C ARG A 8 3.87 -7.54 -3.50
N VAL A 9 2.56 -7.39 -3.62
CA VAL A 9 1.94 -6.29 -4.36
C VAL A 9 1.18 -5.40 -3.40
N LEU A 10 1.50 -4.10 -3.40
CA LEU A 10 0.78 -3.10 -2.64
C LEU A 10 -0.28 -2.45 -3.53
N VAL A 11 -1.54 -2.52 -3.09
CA VAL A 11 -2.67 -1.85 -3.74
C VAL A 11 -2.99 -0.56 -2.99
N CYS A 12 -3.14 0.53 -3.74
CA CYS A 12 -3.65 1.78 -3.20
C CYS A 12 -4.49 2.50 -4.25
N GLY A 13 -5.29 3.48 -3.84
CA GLY A 13 -6.03 4.26 -4.84
C GLY A 13 -6.98 5.30 -4.30
N SER A 14 -7.79 5.82 -5.22
CA SER A 14 -8.83 6.79 -4.92
C SER A 14 -9.84 6.22 -3.93
N ARG A 15 -10.20 7.02 -2.92
CA ARG A 15 -11.26 6.70 -1.96
C ARG A 15 -12.66 6.62 -2.59
N ARG A 16 -12.78 7.14 -3.81
CA ARG A 16 -14.00 7.17 -4.63
C ARG A 16 -13.83 6.37 -5.92
N TRP A 17 -12.88 5.44 -5.95
CA TRP A 17 -12.66 4.60 -7.13
C TRP A 17 -13.96 3.90 -7.55
N PRO A 18 -14.48 4.13 -8.77
CA PRO A 18 -15.83 3.69 -9.12
C PRO A 18 -15.88 2.28 -9.73
N TRP A 19 -14.73 1.68 -10.03
CA TRP A 19 -14.64 0.39 -10.74
C TRP A 19 -13.96 -0.69 -9.89
N PRO A 20 -14.60 -1.20 -8.82
CA PRO A 20 -14.01 -2.24 -7.98
C PRO A 20 -13.61 -3.49 -8.79
N HIS A 21 -14.39 -3.84 -9.82
CA HIS A 21 -14.10 -4.95 -10.73
C HIS A 21 -12.72 -4.86 -11.41
N THR A 22 -12.21 -3.65 -11.66
CA THR A 22 -10.88 -3.46 -12.24
C THR A 22 -9.79 -3.88 -11.26
N VAL A 23 -9.95 -3.57 -9.97
CA VAL A 23 -9.04 -4.02 -8.91
C VAL A 23 -9.07 -5.55 -8.83
N GLU A 24 -10.27 -6.11 -8.80
CA GLU A 24 -10.48 -7.56 -8.72
C GLU A 24 -9.88 -8.31 -9.92
N ALA A 25 -10.07 -7.80 -11.13
CA ALA A 25 -9.52 -8.41 -12.34
C ALA A 25 -7.99 -8.36 -12.37
N VAL A 26 -7.38 -7.28 -11.88
CA VAL A 26 -5.91 -7.18 -11.73
C VAL A 26 -5.42 -8.20 -10.70
N LEU A 27 -6.06 -8.29 -9.52
CA LEU A 27 -5.70 -9.26 -8.50
C LEU A 27 -5.91 -10.71 -8.95
N ALA A 28 -6.99 -10.99 -9.69
CA ALA A 28 -7.24 -12.31 -10.26
C ALA A 28 -6.14 -12.73 -11.24
N ARG A 29 -5.65 -11.81 -12.08
CA ARG A 29 -4.51 -12.07 -12.98
C ARG A 29 -3.22 -12.36 -12.21
N LEU A 30 -2.94 -11.60 -11.15
CA LEU A 30 -1.79 -11.84 -10.29
C LEU A 30 -1.91 -13.19 -9.57
N ALA A 31 -3.10 -13.54 -9.07
CA ALA A 31 -3.34 -14.80 -8.40
C ALA A 31 -3.24 -15.99 -9.36
N ALA A 32 -3.73 -15.86 -10.59
CA ALA A 32 -3.55 -16.89 -11.62
C ALA A 32 -2.07 -17.12 -11.97
N ARG A 33 -1.25 -16.08 -11.85
CA ARG A 33 0.19 -16.12 -12.17
C ARG A 33 1.06 -16.62 -11.02
N TYR A 34 0.77 -16.18 -9.79
CA TYR A 34 1.62 -16.41 -8.62
C TYR A 34 1.01 -17.36 -7.58
N GLY A 35 -0.26 -17.73 -7.74
CA GLY A 35 -0.93 -18.72 -6.88
C GLY A 35 -0.86 -18.37 -5.40
N GLN A 36 -0.35 -19.32 -4.61
CA GLN A 36 -0.25 -19.20 -3.15
C GLN A 36 0.86 -18.25 -2.70
N ASP A 37 1.81 -17.89 -3.57
CA ASP A 37 2.91 -17.00 -3.22
C ASP A 37 2.50 -15.52 -3.22
N LEU A 38 1.38 -15.18 -3.86
CA LEU A 38 0.89 -13.81 -3.93
C LEU A 38 0.57 -13.27 -2.53
N VAL A 39 1.22 -12.16 -2.19
CA VAL A 39 0.92 -11.34 -1.02
C VAL A 39 0.35 -10.00 -1.47
N VAL A 40 -0.81 -9.64 -0.95
CA VAL A 40 -1.52 -8.37 -1.21
C VAL A 40 -1.43 -7.49 0.03
N ILE A 41 -0.95 -6.26 -0.14
CA ILE A 41 -0.79 -5.26 0.92
C ILE A 41 -1.74 -4.10 0.64
N GLU A 42 -2.53 -3.68 1.63
CA GLU A 42 -3.51 -2.59 1.46
C GLU A 42 -3.80 -1.83 2.77
N GLY A 43 -4.41 -0.65 2.65
CA GLY A 43 -4.53 0.33 3.74
C GLY A 43 -5.90 0.48 4.38
N VAL A 44 -6.84 -0.41 4.08
CA VAL A 44 -8.22 -0.53 4.58
C VAL A 44 -9.01 0.78 4.44
N ALA A 45 -8.74 1.52 3.37
CA ALA A 45 -9.50 2.72 3.01
C ALA A 45 -10.71 2.39 2.13
N SER A 46 -11.64 3.32 1.96
CA SER A 46 -12.72 3.18 0.97
C SER A 46 -12.19 3.15 -0.47
N GLY A 47 -13.03 2.76 -1.44
CA GLY A 47 -12.67 2.75 -2.85
C GLY A 47 -11.73 1.60 -3.21
N ALA A 48 -10.57 1.90 -3.79
CA ALA A 48 -9.67 0.89 -4.32
C ALA A 48 -9.11 -0.07 -3.24
N ASP A 49 -8.65 0.45 -2.10
CA ASP A 49 -8.16 -0.37 -0.97
C ASP A 49 -9.28 -1.33 -0.50
N ARG A 50 -10.52 -0.85 -0.40
CA ARG A 50 -11.68 -1.68 -0.03
C ARG A 50 -11.95 -2.80 -1.03
N ALA A 51 -11.88 -2.52 -2.32
CA ALA A 51 -12.07 -3.53 -3.35
C ALA A 51 -10.98 -4.63 -3.27
N ALA A 52 -9.73 -4.26 -3.01
CA ALA A 52 -8.66 -5.21 -2.78
C ALA A 52 -8.88 -6.04 -1.52
N HIS A 53 -9.28 -5.40 -0.42
CA HIS A 53 -9.61 -6.06 0.84
C HIS A 53 -10.73 -7.10 0.67
N ASP A 54 -11.84 -6.70 0.03
CA ASP A 54 -12.98 -7.58 -0.21
C ASP A 54 -12.62 -8.75 -1.16
N TRP A 55 -11.76 -8.51 -2.15
CA TRP A 55 -11.23 -9.57 -3.01
C TRP A 55 -10.43 -10.59 -2.20
N CYS A 56 -9.48 -10.15 -1.36
CA CYS A 56 -8.64 -11.04 -0.56
C CYS A 56 -9.47 -11.90 0.38
N ARG A 57 -10.47 -11.31 1.05
CA ARG A 57 -11.39 -12.04 1.93
C ARG A 57 -12.22 -13.09 1.19
N ARG A 58 -12.76 -12.76 0.02
CA ARG A 58 -13.55 -13.71 -0.78
C ARG A 58 -12.73 -14.88 -1.30
N HIS A 59 -11.43 -14.68 -1.52
CA HIS A 59 -10.51 -15.71 -1.99
C HIS A 59 -9.75 -16.41 -0.85
N GLY A 60 -10.09 -16.13 0.41
CA GLY A 60 -9.54 -16.82 1.57
C GLY A 60 -8.05 -16.57 1.80
N LEU A 61 -7.52 -15.40 1.41
CA LEU A 61 -6.13 -15.07 1.75
C LEU A 61 -6.01 -14.87 3.26
N GLY A 62 -5.12 -15.64 3.89
CA GLY A 62 -4.79 -15.54 5.31
C GLY A 62 -3.95 -14.31 5.65
N GLU A 63 -3.67 -14.11 6.93
CA GLU A 63 -2.91 -12.94 7.43
C GLU A 63 -1.47 -12.86 6.90
N ASP A 64 -0.88 -13.99 6.51
CA ASP A 64 0.42 -14.10 5.88
C ASP A 64 0.43 -13.50 4.46
N ARG A 65 -0.72 -13.55 3.78
CA ARG A 65 -0.88 -13.15 2.38
C ARG A 65 -1.75 -11.91 2.16
N HIS A 66 -2.58 -11.53 3.13
CA HIS A 66 -3.38 -10.31 3.10
C HIS A 66 -2.95 -9.37 4.23
N ARG A 67 -2.08 -8.42 3.89
CA ARG A 67 -1.43 -7.50 4.83
C ARG A 67 -2.20 -6.19 4.91
N CYS A 68 -3.00 -6.04 5.97
CA CYS A 68 -3.89 -4.90 6.17
C CYS A 68 -3.26 -3.83 7.08
N TYR A 69 -3.37 -2.56 6.70
CA TYR A 69 -2.86 -1.44 7.49
C TYR A 69 -3.94 -0.36 7.73
N PRO A 70 -4.92 -0.61 8.61
CA PRO A 70 -5.97 0.36 8.93
C PRO A 70 -5.42 1.58 9.68
N VAL A 71 -6.17 2.69 9.60
CA VAL A 71 -5.94 3.90 10.41
C VAL A 71 -7.23 4.25 11.12
N ASP A 72 -7.21 4.29 12.45
CA ASP A 72 -8.32 4.81 13.24
C ASP A 72 -8.28 6.35 13.26
N TRP A 73 -8.91 6.95 12.26
CA TRP A 73 -8.95 8.41 12.12
C TRP A 73 -9.58 9.14 13.32
N ALA A 74 -10.49 8.49 14.06
CA ALA A 74 -11.12 9.11 15.22
C ALA A 74 -10.16 9.13 16.41
N ALA A 75 -9.46 8.03 16.67
CA ALA A 75 -8.41 7.98 17.67
C ALA A 75 -7.29 8.97 17.34
N GLU A 76 -6.86 9.06 16.09
CA GLU A 76 -5.77 9.95 15.67
C GLU A 76 -6.12 11.44 15.85
N LYS A 77 -7.36 11.82 15.54
CA LYS A 77 -7.85 13.18 15.78
C LYS A 77 -7.85 13.53 17.28
N ARG A 78 -8.16 12.56 18.13
CA ARG A 78 -8.19 12.72 19.58
C ARG A 78 -6.78 12.79 20.19
N SER A 79 -5.88 11.90 19.77
CA SER A 79 -4.55 11.75 20.37
C SER A 79 -3.56 12.84 19.93
N ARG A 80 -3.67 13.31 18.68
CA ARG A 80 -2.76 14.32 18.13
C ARG A 80 -3.50 15.40 17.34
N PRO A 81 -4.23 16.29 18.03
CA PRO A 81 -4.89 17.44 17.41
C PRO A 81 -3.91 18.23 16.53
N GLY A 82 -4.33 18.59 15.32
CA GLY A 82 -3.50 19.30 14.35
C GLY A 82 -2.49 18.45 13.56
N ARG A 83 -2.12 17.24 14.04
CA ARG A 83 -1.18 16.34 13.35
C ARG A 83 -1.79 15.04 12.84
N TRP A 84 -3.03 14.73 13.19
CA TRP A 84 -3.75 13.51 12.79
C TRP A 84 -3.70 13.20 11.28
N ARG A 85 -3.58 14.21 10.41
CA ARG A 85 -3.46 14.04 8.95
C ARG A 85 -2.18 13.29 8.54
N MET A 86 -1.16 13.28 9.39
CA MET A 86 0.09 12.55 9.17
C MET A 86 -0.07 11.04 9.32
N ALA A 87 -1.15 10.56 9.96
CA ALA A 87 -1.42 9.13 10.12
C ALA A 87 -1.49 8.38 8.78
N GLY A 88 -1.96 9.02 7.71
CA GLY A 88 -1.98 8.47 6.36
C GLY A 88 -0.57 8.28 5.78
N PRO A 89 0.23 9.34 5.62
CA PRO A 89 1.64 9.25 5.21
C PRO A 89 2.50 8.30 6.06
N GLU A 90 2.28 8.26 7.38
CA GLU A 90 2.96 7.33 8.29
C GLU A 90 2.54 5.88 8.01
N ARG A 91 1.23 5.62 7.82
CA ARG A 91 0.74 4.31 7.37
C ARG A 91 1.34 3.90 6.02
N ASN A 92 1.40 4.81 5.06
CA ASN A 92 2.01 4.54 3.75
C ASN A 92 3.48 4.12 3.89
N THR A 93 4.22 4.80 4.77
CA THR A 93 5.62 4.47 5.06
C THR A 93 5.75 3.10 5.71
N ARG A 94 4.87 2.77 6.69
CA ARG A 94 4.84 1.44 7.33
C ARG A 94 4.58 0.33 6.31
N MET A 95 3.55 0.47 5.47
CA MET A 95 3.27 -0.52 4.42
C MET A 95 4.48 -0.72 3.50
N LEU A 96 5.12 0.36 3.05
CA LEU A 96 6.24 0.28 2.12
C LEU A 96 7.49 -0.36 2.75
N LEU A 97 7.85 0.06 3.97
CA LEU A 97 9.09 -0.37 4.57
C LEU A 97 8.99 -1.72 5.29
N ASN A 98 7.87 -1.99 5.97
CA ASN A 98 7.71 -3.25 6.71
C ASN A 98 7.40 -4.41 5.75
N GLU A 99 6.56 -4.17 4.74
CA GLU A 99 6.11 -5.24 3.83
C GLU A 99 6.97 -5.36 2.57
N GLN A 100 7.84 -4.39 2.29
CA GLN A 100 8.79 -4.41 1.16
C GLN A 100 8.15 -4.87 -0.16
N PRO A 101 7.06 -4.22 -0.62
CA PRO A 101 6.40 -4.61 -1.85
C PRO A 101 7.35 -4.51 -3.05
N ARG A 102 7.19 -5.43 -4.00
CA ARG A 102 7.93 -5.45 -5.26
C ARG A 102 7.22 -4.71 -6.39
N LEU A 103 5.95 -4.39 -6.19
CA LEU A 103 5.12 -3.63 -7.12
C LEU A 103 4.06 -2.86 -6.33
N VAL A 104 3.84 -1.60 -6.71
CA VAL A 104 2.66 -0.84 -6.31
C VAL A 104 1.71 -0.72 -7.49
N ILE A 105 0.43 -1.00 -7.25
CA ILE A 105 -0.64 -0.76 -8.21
C ILE A 105 -1.54 0.34 -7.65
N ALA A 106 -1.55 1.48 -8.34
CA ALA A 106 -2.32 2.66 -7.97
C ALA A 106 -3.57 2.77 -8.84
N PHE A 107 -4.75 2.70 -8.25
CA PHE A 107 -6.03 2.87 -8.97
C PHE A 107 -6.55 4.29 -8.76
N HIS A 108 -6.45 5.14 -9.78
CA HIS A 108 -6.82 6.54 -9.64
C HIS A 108 -7.18 7.19 -10.98
N ASP A 109 -8.43 7.62 -11.10
CA ASP A 109 -9.05 8.17 -12.30
C ASP A 109 -8.66 9.63 -12.58
N GLN A 110 -8.44 10.39 -11.51
CA GLN A 110 -8.00 11.79 -11.59
C GLN A 110 -6.68 11.99 -10.85
N PHE A 111 -5.64 11.24 -11.25
CA PHE A 111 -4.37 11.24 -10.52
C PHE A 111 -3.63 12.59 -10.63
N THR A 112 -3.24 13.14 -9.49
CA THR A 112 -2.45 14.39 -9.42
C THR A 112 -1.13 14.16 -8.65
N PRO A 113 0.05 14.35 -9.27
CA PRO A 113 1.34 14.16 -8.60
C PRO A 113 1.61 15.08 -7.39
N ALA A 114 0.90 16.21 -7.30
CA ALA A 114 1.12 17.21 -6.26
C ALA A 114 0.47 16.87 -4.91
N SER A 115 -0.59 16.05 -4.88
CA SER A 115 -1.43 15.91 -3.68
C SER A 115 -2.17 14.58 -3.59
N GLY A 116 -2.60 14.22 -2.38
CA GLY A 116 -3.45 13.07 -2.13
C GLY A 116 -2.68 11.83 -1.65
N GLY A 117 -3.41 10.90 -1.01
CA GLY A 117 -2.83 9.70 -0.39
C GLY A 117 -2.19 8.74 -1.39
N THR A 118 -2.82 8.53 -2.54
CA THR A 118 -2.28 7.69 -3.62
C THR A 118 -1.00 8.28 -4.22
N SER A 119 -0.99 9.60 -4.42
CA SER A 119 0.20 10.32 -4.88
C SER A 119 1.35 10.30 -3.85
N ASP A 120 1.03 10.26 -2.55
CA ASP A 120 2.03 10.04 -1.48
C ASP A 120 2.62 8.64 -1.51
N MET A 121 1.78 7.61 -1.61
CA MET A 121 2.25 6.22 -1.77
C MET A 121 3.13 6.07 -3.01
N ALA A 122 2.67 6.55 -4.16
CA ALA A 122 3.40 6.44 -5.41
C ALA A 122 4.76 7.13 -5.36
N LEU A 123 4.85 8.33 -4.79
CA LEU A 123 6.12 9.03 -4.62
C LEU A 123 7.07 8.27 -3.68
N ARG A 124 6.56 7.75 -2.55
CA ARG A 124 7.39 6.97 -1.60
C ARG A 124 7.94 5.71 -2.24
N ALA A 125 7.10 4.99 -2.99
CA ALA A 125 7.47 3.79 -3.72
C ALA A 125 8.54 4.09 -4.78
N ALA A 126 8.31 5.11 -5.62
CA ALA A 126 9.27 5.54 -6.64
C ALA A 126 10.63 5.95 -6.03
N LEU A 127 10.64 6.68 -4.91
CA LEU A 127 11.86 7.03 -4.17
C LEU A 127 12.53 5.85 -3.46
N SER A 128 11.81 4.73 -3.32
CA SER A 128 12.33 3.47 -2.79
C SER A 128 12.61 2.45 -3.88
N GLU A 129 12.61 2.89 -5.15
CA GLU A 129 12.88 2.06 -6.33
C GLU A 129 11.88 0.90 -6.51
N VAL A 130 10.69 1.03 -5.90
CA VAL A 130 9.58 0.10 -6.13
C VAL A 130 8.77 0.62 -7.32
N PRO A 131 8.60 -0.17 -8.39
CA PRO A 131 7.85 0.26 -9.57
C PRO A 131 6.37 0.49 -9.23
N VAL A 132 5.78 1.52 -9.84
CA VAL A 132 4.38 1.90 -9.64
C VAL A 132 3.64 1.85 -10.96
N TRP A 133 2.59 1.04 -11.04
CA TRP A 133 1.66 0.99 -12.17
C TRP A 133 0.38 1.77 -11.84
N LEU A 134 0.11 2.84 -12.59
CA LEU A 134 -1.14 3.61 -12.48
C LEU A 134 -2.20 3.00 -13.40
N VAL A 135 -3.34 2.64 -12.82
CA VAL A 135 -4.56 2.24 -13.54
C VAL A 135 -5.56 3.41 -13.48
N PRO A 136 -5.86 4.08 -14.61
CA PRO A 136 -6.67 5.28 -14.63
C PRO A 136 -8.16 5.04 -14.85
N GLY A 137 -8.58 3.83 -15.22
CA GLY A 137 -9.95 3.57 -15.65
C GLY A 137 -10.41 2.14 -15.47
N PRO A 138 -11.59 1.80 -16.04
CA PRO A 138 -12.15 0.45 -15.94
C PRO A 138 -11.37 -0.59 -16.76
N ASP A 139 -10.71 -0.15 -17.84
CA ASP A 139 -9.94 -1.02 -18.72
C ASP A 139 -8.60 -1.42 -18.09
N VAL A 140 -8.51 -2.69 -17.70
CA VAL A 140 -7.34 -3.33 -17.09
C VAL A 140 -6.12 -3.44 -18.02
N THR A 141 -6.27 -3.15 -19.31
CA THR A 141 -5.16 -3.10 -20.27
C THR A 141 -4.54 -1.71 -20.37
N VAL A 142 -5.25 -0.69 -19.88
CA VAL A 142 -4.78 0.69 -19.87
C VAL A 142 -4.10 0.99 -18.54
N GLY A 143 -2.88 1.50 -18.63
CA GLY A 143 -2.17 2.03 -17.49
C GLY A 143 -0.82 2.62 -17.87
N THR A 144 -0.10 3.11 -16.88
CA THR A 144 1.21 3.75 -17.11
C THR A 144 2.14 3.52 -15.92
N TRP A 145 3.39 3.19 -16.23
CA TRP A 145 4.47 3.18 -15.25
C TRP A 145 4.77 4.60 -14.81
N MET A 146 4.64 4.88 -13.51
CA MET A 146 4.99 6.20 -13.00
C MET A 146 6.50 6.39 -13.01
N ARG A 147 6.93 7.60 -13.37
CA ARG A 147 8.33 8.02 -13.34
C ARG A 147 8.55 8.98 -12.17
N PRO A 148 9.67 8.90 -11.43
CA PRO A 148 9.95 9.80 -10.31
C PRO A 148 9.90 11.30 -10.69
N GLY A 149 10.23 11.65 -11.94
CA GLY A 149 10.27 13.04 -12.40
C GLY A 149 8.92 13.75 -12.52
N ILE A 150 7.79 13.05 -12.37
CA ILE A 150 6.46 13.68 -12.45
C ILE A 150 6.06 14.41 -11.16
N PHE A 151 6.78 14.17 -10.06
CA PHE A 151 6.45 14.70 -8.75
C PHE A 151 7.15 16.05 -8.50
N PRO A 152 6.50 17.02 -7.81
CA PRO A 152 7.14 18.29 -7.47
C PRO A 152 8.43 18.13 -6.67
N ALA A 153 9.44 18.95 -6.97
CA ALA A 153 10.78 18.81 -6.41
C ALA A 153 10.85 19.06 -4.89
N ASP A 154 10.08 20.03 -4.39
CA ASP A 154 9.94 20.33 -2.97
C ASP A 154 9.32 19.16 -2.19
N ARG A 155 8.26 18.58 -2.75
CA ARG A 155 7.59 17.40 -2.19
C ARG A 155 8.52 16.19 -2.18
N THR A 156 9.25 15.99 -3.28
CA THR A 156 10.25 14.93 -3.42
C THR A 156 11.31 15.04 -2.32
N ARG A 157 11.92 16.22 -2.14
CA ARG A 157 12.91 16.45 -1.07
C ARG A 157 12.37 16.13 0.33
N ARG A 158 11.14 16.59 0.62
CA ARG A 158 10.50 16.34 1.92
C ARG A 158 10.29 14.84 2.16
N VAL A 159 9.69 14.13 1.21
CA VAL A 159 9.41 12.69 1.34
C VAL A 159 10.70 11.87 1.40
N THR A 160 11.75 12.26 0.67
CA THR A 160 13.08 11.64 0.81
C THR A 160 13.61 11.76 2.24
N ALA A 161 13.49 12.94 2.87
CA ALA A 161 13.93 13.14 4.25
C ALA A 161 13.13 12.28 5.24
N GLU A 162 11.80 12.20 5.07
CA GLU A 162 10.92 11.36 5.88
C GLU A 162 11.28 9.86 5.76
N LEU A 163 11.48 9.34 4.54
CA LEU A 163 11.89 7.94 4.33
C LEU A 163 13.24 7.62 4.96
N ARG A 164 14.22 8.53 4.85
CA ARG A 164 15.53 8.37 5.50
C ARG A 164 15.40 8.33 7.03
N ALA A 165 14.54 9.17 7.60
CA ALA A 165 14.29 9.15 9.04
C ALA A 165 13.63 7.84 9.49
N ALA A 166 12.61 7.38 8.76
CA ALA A 166 11.90 6.14 9.07
C ALA A 166 12.81 4.90 9.00
N ARG A 167 13.65 4.78 7.96
CA ARG A 167 14.61 3.68 7.84
C ARG A 167 15.60 3.65 9.00
N ARG A 168 16.12 4.82 9.42
CA ARG A 168 17.01 4.92 10.59
C ARG A 168 16.33 4.48 11.89
N GLN A 169 15.05 4.74 12.04
CA GLN A 169 14.28 4.27 13.21
C GLN A 169 14.12 2.74 13.19
N GLN A 170 13.81 2.13 12.04
CA GLN A 170 13.75 0.67 11.91
C GLN A 170 15.09 -0.01 12.22
N SER A 171 16.20 0.50 11.70
CA SER A 171 17.53 -0.08 11.97
C SER A 171 17.96 -0.01 13.44
N ARG A 172 17.36 0.90 14.24
CA ARG A 172 17.61 1.03 15.68
C ARG A 172 16.76 0.08 16.53
N HIS A 173 15.71 -0.51 15.96
CA HIS A 173 14.83 -1.49 16.61
C HIS A 173 14.72 -2.73 15.72
N PRO A 174 15.80 -3.52 15.60
CA PRO A 174 15.80 -4.73 14.76
C PRO A 174 14.82 -5.80 15.28
N ASP A 175 14.48 -5.78 16.56
CA ASP A 175 13.53 -6.71 17.20
C ASP A 175 12.30 -5.98 17.76
N GLY A 176 11.12 -6.32 17.25
CA GLY A 176 9.85 -5.89 17.83
C GLY A 176 8.70 -6.79 17.40
N PRO A 177 7.75 -7.05 18.31
CA PRO A 177 7.74 -8.25 19.13
C PRO A 177 7.46 -9.52 18.30
N ALA A 178 8.14 -10.62 18.64
CA ALA A 178 7.64 -11.94 18.31
C ALA A 178 6.25 -12.10 18.95
N VAL A 179 5.27 -12.50 18.15
CA VAL A 179 3.94 -12.88 18.60
C VAL A 179 4.11 -13.98 19.66
N LEU A 180 3.87 -13.63 20.93
CA LEU A 180 3.72 -14.61 21.99
C LEU A 180 2.43 -15.39 21.69
N GLY A 181 2.60 -16.65 21.28
CA GLY A 181 1.49 -17.60 21.24
C GLY A 181 0.93 -17.76 22.65
N ASP A 182 -0.33 -17.39 22.82
CA ASP A 182 -1.12 -17.68 24.01
C ASP A 182 -1.50 -19.17 23.93
N GLU A 183 -0.59 -20.05 24.37
CA GLU A 183 -0.95 -21.41 24.76
C GLU A 183 -1.72 -21.34 26.07
N ARG A 184 -3.05 -21.38 25.97
CA ARG A 184 -3.92 -21.79 27.07
C ARG A 184 -4.89 -22.85 26.57
N ASP A 185 -4.45 -24.10 26.70
CA ASP A 185 -5.33 -25.25 26.83
C ASP A 185 -6.06 -25.18 28.18
N PRO A 186 -7.38 -25.41 28.22
CA PRO A 186 -8.03 -25.92 29.41
C PRO A 186 -8.35 -27.41 29.25
N LEU A 187 -7.85 -28.20 30.20
CA LEU A 187 -8.51 -29.43 30.67
C LEU A 187 -9.77 -29.08 31.47
#